data_AF-A0A2S0ID88-F1
#
_entry.id   AF-A0A2S0ID88-F1
#
_cell.length_a   1.000
_cell.length_b   1.000
_cell.length_c   1.000
_cell.angle_alpha   90.00
_cell.angle_beta   90.00
_cell.angle_gamma   90.00
#
_symmetry.space_group_name_H-M   'P 1'
#
loop_
_entity.id
_entity.type
_entity.pdbx_description
1 polymer ?
#
loop_
_entity_poly.entity_id
_entity_poly.type
_entity_poly.pdbx_seq_one_letter_code
_entity_poly.pdbx_strand_id
1 'polypeptide(L)' 'MSGLRLAAAIPVGRIGQPEEVAYAVAMLCADAAAFTTGACLDINGGVYMN' A
#
# COMPACT_ATOMS: atom_id res chain seq x y z
N MET A 1 -18.89 -0.42 -11.38
CA MET A 1 -17.80 0.38 -12.01
C MET A 1 -16.80 -0.61 -12.60
N SER A 2 -16.40 -0.47 -13.87
CA SER A 2 -15.46 -1.41 -14.49
C SER A 2 -14.05 -1.30 -13.87
N GLY A 3 -13.29 -2.40 -13.82
CA GLY A 3 -11.93 -2.41 -13.24
C GLY A 3 -10.96 -1.43 -13.91
N LEU A 4 -11.15 -1.16 -15.21
CA LEU A 4 -10.41 -0.13 -15.97
C LEU A 4 -10.60 1.29 -15.40
N ARG A 5 -11.80 1.64 -14.91
CA ARG A 5 -12.04 2.95 -14.30
C ARG A 5 -11.35 3.11 -12.95
N LEU A 6 -11.16 2.01 -12.21
CA LEU A 6 -10.45 2.05 -10.94
C LEU A 6 -8.94 2.25 -11.15
N ALA A 7 -8.34 1.53 -12.10
CA ALA A 7 -6.91 1.68 -12.41
C ALA A 7 -6.53 3.11 -12.84
N ALA A 8 -7.38 3.78 -13.61
CA ALA A 8 -7.15 5.16 -14.07
C ALA A 8 -7.17 6.20 -12.94
N ALA A 9 -7.82 5.91 -11.80
CA ALA A 9 -7.87 6.80 -10.64
C ALA A 9 -6.69 6.59 -9.68
N ILE A 10 -5.86 5.56 -9.89
CA ILE A 10 -4.69 5.25 -9.07
C ILE A 10 -3.47 5.87 -9.75
N PRO A 11 -2.69 6.74 -9.10
CA PRO A 11 -1.49 7.33 -9.71
C PRO A 11 -0.46 6.32 -10.24
N VAL A 12 -0.30 5.18 -9.56
CA VAL A 12 0.53 4.05 -10.03
C VAL A 12 -0.04 3.36 -11.29
N GLY A 13 -1.28 3.68 -11.68
CA GLY A 13 -1.89 3.27 -12.95
C GLY A 13 -2.43 1.84 -12.97
N ARG A 14 -2.46 1.15 -11.83
CA ARG A 14 -2.97 -0.22 -11.71
C ARG A 14 -3.55 -0.52 -10.34
N ILE A 15 -4.33 -1.59 -10.29
CA ILE A 15 -4.78 -2.18 -9.02
C ILE A 15 -3.58 -2.85 -8.34
N GLY A 16 -3.47 -2.62 -7.04
CA GLY A 16 -2.47 -3.27 -6.19
C GLY A 16 -2.66 -4.79 -6.16
N GLN A 17 -1.58 -5.52 -5.94
CA GLN A 17 -1.58 -6.96 -5.75
C GLN A 17 -1.50 -7.29 -4.25
N PRO A 18 -2.11 -8.39 -3.77
CA PRO A 18 -2.05 -8.80 -2.37
C PRO A 18 -0.63 -8.90 -1.82
N GLU A 19 0.34 -9.29 -2.64
CA GLU A 19 1.75 -9.46 -2.29
C GLU A 19 2.41 -8.14 -1.86
N GLU A 20 1.93 -7.00 -2.38
CA GLU A 20 2.46 -5.68 -2.01
C GLU A 20 2.06 -5.29 -0.59
N VAL A 21 0.85 -5.67 -0.17
CA VAL A 21 0.41 -5.54 1.23
C VAL A 21 1.17 -6.52 2.12
N ALA A 22 1.31 -7.77 1.68
CA ALA A 22 2.04 -8.79 2.43
C ALA A 22 3.51 -8.39 2.67
N TYR A 23 4.17 -7.79 1.67
CA TYR A 23 5.53 -7.28 1.81
C TYR A 23 5.62 -6.16 2.85
N ALA A 24 4.69 -5.20 2.83
CA ALA A 24 4.63 -4.14 3.84
C ALA A 24 4.41 -4.69 5.26
N VAL A 25 3.54 -5.69 5.40
CA VAL A 25 3.34 -6.39 6.68
C VAL A 25 4.61 -7.10 7.12
N ALA A 26 5.27 -7.85 6.22
CA ALA A 26 6.51 -8.54 6.53
C ALA A 26 7.62 -7.57 6.99
N MET A 27 7.72 -6.39 6.36
CA MET A 27 8.62 -5.32 6.81
C MET A 27 8.30 -4.84 8.23
N LEU A 28 7.03 -4.63 8.56
CA LEU A 28 6.62 -4.19 9.90
C LEU A 28 6.82 -5.27 10.97
N CYS A 29 6.84 -6.55 10.58
CA CYS A 29 7.12 -7.67 11.47
C CYS A 29 8.63 -7.96 11.64
N ALA A 30 9.49 -7.35 10.84
CA ALA A 30 10.93 -7.59 10.91
C ALA A 30 11.55 -6.95 12.16
N ASP A 31 12.62 -7.55 12.69
CA ASP A 31 13.36 -6.99 13.84
C ASP A 31 13.83 -5.54 13.60
N ALA A 32 14.13 -5.19 12.36
CA ALA A 32 14.52 -3.84 11.96
C ALA A 32 13.42 -2.79 12.20
N ALA A 33 12.15 -3.20 12.35
CA ALA A 33 11.03 -2.32 12.64
C ALA A 33 10.80 -2.11 14.15
N ALA A 34 11.72 -2.54 15.03
CA ALA A 34 11.54 -2.49 16.49
C ALA A 34 11.23 -1.10 17.09
N PHE A 35 11.54 -0.02 16.38
CA PHE A 35 11.25 1.35 16.81
C PHE A 35 10.05 1.98 16.09
N THR A 36 9.35 1.21 15.25
CA THR A 36 8.19 1.68 14.49
C THR A 36 6.90 1.28 15.22
N THR A 37 6.17 2.27 15.74
CA THR A 37 4.88 2.06 16.39
C THR A 37 4.00 3.30 16.27
N GLY A 38 2.67 3.13 16.34
CA GLY A 38 1.70 4.23 16.31
C GLY A 38 1.57 4.97 14.97
N ALA A 39 2.18 4.46 13.89
CA ALA A 39 2.14 5.04 12.56
C ALA A 39 1.20 4.24 11.63
N CYS A 40 0.59 4.94 10.67
CA CYS A 40 -0.11 4.32 9.55
C CYS A 40 0.82 4.28 8.33
N LEU A 41 0.90 3.13 7.67
CA LEU A 41 1.62 2.97 6.40
C LEU A 41 0.61 2.78 5.27
N ASP A 42 0.51 3.77 4.39
CA ASP A 42 -0.42 3.74 3.27
C ASP A 42 0.14 2.93 2.09
N ILE A 43 -0.52 1.81 1.78
CA ILE A 43 -0.25 0.99 0.59
C ILE A 43 -1.42 1.16 -0.39
N ASN A 44 -1.51 2.34 -1.01
CA ASN A 44 -2.70 2.76 -1.75
C ASN A 44 -2.44 3.18 -3.20
N GLY A 45 -1.21 3.02 -3.71
CA GLY A 45 -0.84 3.42 -5.07
C GLY A 45 -0.94 4.92 -5.35
N GLY A 46 -0.97 5.76 -4.30
CA GLY A 46 -1.03 7.22 -4.38
C GLY A 46 -2.44 7.81 -4.38
N VAL A 47 -3.49 7.00 -4.19
CA VAL A 47 -4.90 7.48 -4.24
C VAL A 47 -5.21 8.49 -3.15
N TYR A 48 -4.55 8.37 -2.00
CA TYR A 48 -4.67 9.31 -0.89
C TYR A 48 -3.27 9.76 -0.47
N MET A 49 -3.05 11.06 -0.51
CA MET A 49 -1.84 11.75 -0.08
C MET A 49 -2.28 13.01 0.66
N ASN A 50 -1.81 13.21 1.89
CA ASN A 50 -1.99 14.43 2.69
C ASN A 50 -0.75 15.31 2.60
#